data_AF-A0AAQ4ECL6-F1
#
_entry.id   AF-A0AAQ4ECL6-F1
#
_cell.length_a   1.000
_cell.length_b   1.000
_cell.length_c   1.000
_cell.angle_alpha   90.00
_cell.angle_beta   90.00
_cell.angle_gamma   90.00
#
_symmetry.space_group_name_H-M   'P 1'
#
loop_
_entity.id
_entity.type
_entity.pdbx_description
1 polymer ?
#
loop_
_entity_poly.entity_id
_entity_poly.type
_entity_poly.pdbx_seq_one_letter_code
_entity_poly.pdbx_strand_id
1 'polypeptide(L)'
;MHFGYKGRLFVLKPSALDHLILNAAIEEFHVDGLRMSSTNTQGLLRAMVRGQPVGIQLSYEVELCQRKVTMFADYIQSTAALKELALVQVGLKVVEIIALFNVLESSKMVEVLKLEVNMVGIRGEERNSLRSFFNRTRR
;
A
#
# COMPACT_ATOMS: atom_id res chain seq x y z
N MET A 1 -19.64 12.08 7.66
CA MET A 1 -19.15 11.99 9.05
C MET A 1 -18.02 10.96 9.01
N HIS A 2 -16.76 11.38 9.02
CA HIS A 2 -15.61 10.47 8.89
C HIS A 2 -15.33 9.82 10.26
N PHE A 3 -15.52 8.50 10.36
CA PHE A 3 -15.08 7.73 11.52
C PHE A 3 -13.65 7.26 11.26
N GLY A 4 -12.69 8.16 11.45
CA GLY A 4 -11.27 7.81 11.44
C GLY A 4 -10.87 7.21 12.78
N TYR A 5 -10.45 5.94 12.79
CA TYR A 5 -9.81 5.37 13.97
C TYR A 5 -8.35 5.84 14.04
N LYS A 6 -8.05 6.74 14.99
CA LYS A 6 -6.70 7.16 15.34
C LYS A 6 -6.37 6.68 16.76
N GLY A 7 -5.94 5.43 16.88
CA GLY A 7 -5.47 4.84 18.12
C GLY A 7 -4.33 3.86 17.87
N ARG A 8 -3.56 3.50 18.90
CA ARG A 8 -2.71 2.31 18.82
C ARG A 8 -3.65 1.11 18.75
N LEU A 9 -3.91 0.60 17.54
CA LEU A 9 -4.39 -0.76 17.34
C LEU A 9 -3.25 -1.67 17.80
N PHE A 10 -3.26 -1.86 19.12
CA PHE A 10 -2.78 -3.04 19.82
C PHE A 10 -1.33 -3.13 20.29
N VAL A 11 -1.20 -3.52 21.56
CA VAL A 11 -0.17 -4.47 22.03
C VAL A 11 -0.71 -5.88 21.74
N LEU A 12 -0.97 -6.21 20.46
CA LEU A 12 -1.53 -7.52 20.11
C LEU A 12 -0.40 -8.51 19.97
N LYS A 13 -0.65 -9.74 20.43
CA LYS A 13 0.17 -10.89 20.04
C LYS A 13 0.14 -10.99 18.50
N PRO A 14 1.27 -11.23 17.83
CA PRO A 14 1.37 -11.42 16.38
C PRO A 14 0.23 -12.24 15.74
N SER A 15 -0.19 -13.33 16.41
CA SER A 15 -1.24 -14.23 15.95
C SER A 15 -2.63 -13.60 15.85
N ALA A 16 -2.90 -12.51 16.57
CA ALA A 16 -4.20 -11.87 16.54
C ALA A 16 -4.43 -11.03 15.27
N LEU A 17 -3.37 -10.63 14.56
CA LEU A 17 -3.49 -9.94 13.27
C LEU A 17 -4.08 -10.86 12.18
N ASP A 18 -3.88 -12.16 12.28
CA ASP A 18 -4.45 -13.13 11.32
C ASP A 18 -5.98 -13.24 11.44
N HIS A 19 -6.50 -12.90 12.62
CA HIS A 19 -7.93 -12.88 12.93
C HIS A 19 -8.52 -11.47 12.89
N LEU A 20 -7.73 -10.45 12.52
CA LEU A 20 -8.24 -9.10 12.39
C LEU A 20 -9.21 -9.03 11.20
N ILE A 21 -10.45 -8.64 11.50
CA ILE A 21 -11.49 -8.35 10.53
C ILE A 21 -11.76 -6.85 10.66
N LEU A 22 -11.45 -6.09 9.62
CA LEU A 22 -11.81 -4.68 9.58
C LEU A 22 -13.32 -4.56 9.47
N ASN A 23 -13.89 -3.65 10.25
CA ASN A 23 -15.30 -3.31 10.14
C ASN A 23 -15.55 -2.72 8.74
N ALA A 24 -16.62 -3.13 8.06
CA ALA A 24 -16.98 -2.66 6.73
C ALA A 24 -17.22 -1.13 6.67
N ALA A 25 -17.47 -0.49 7.82
CA ALA A 25 -17.57 0.96 7.94
C ALA A 25 -16.20 1.69 7.96
N ILE A 26 -15.08 0.96 8.02
CA ILE A 26 -13.74 1.54 7.96
C ILE A 26 -13.38 1.79 6.49
N GLU A 27 -13.52 3.03 6.07
CA GLU A 27 -13.22 3.46 4.70
C GLU A 27 -11.71 3.69 4.48
N GLU A 28 -10.99 4.14 5.51
CA GLU A 28 -9.57 4.47 5.45
C GLU A 28 -8.76 3.58 6.40
N PHE A 29 -7.69 2.97 5.87
CA PHE A 29 -6.79 2.10 6.62
C PHE A 29 -5.36 2.63 6.58
N HIS A 30 -4.92 3.26 7.67
CA HIS A 30 -3.62 3.93 7.76
C HIS A 30 -2.70 3.22 8.76
N VAL A 31 -1.48 2.93 8.34
CA VAL A 31 -0.43 2.33 9.16
C VAL A 31 0.83 3.17 9.02
N ASP A 32 1.32 3.68 10.15
CA ASP A 32 2.47 4.58 10.21
C ASP A 32 3.44 4.17 11.34
N GLY A 33 4.74 4.23 11.07
CA GLY A 33 5.78 4.36 12.09
C GLY A 33 5.98 3.16 13.00
N LEU A 34 5.88 1.94 12.48
CA LEU A 34 6.12 0.72 13.25
C LEU A 34 6.98 -0.28 12.47
N ARG A 35 8.18 -0.58 12.98
CA ARG A 35 8.98 -1.74 12.57
C ARG A 35 8.24 -3.04 12.91
N MET A 36 7.40 -3.48 11.97
CA MET A 36 6.66 -4.72 12.09
C MET A 36 7.53 -5.91 11.67
N SER A 37 7.36 -7.05 12.35
CA SER A 37 7.90 -8.30 11.83
C SER A 37 7.22 -8.63 10.50
N SER A 38 7.92 -9.36 9.62
CA SER A 38 7.36 -9.74 8.31
C SER A 38 6.01 -10.47 8.42
N THR A 39 5.85 -11.32 9.43
CA THR A 39 4.60 -12.03 9.76
C THR A 39 3.48 -11.06 10.10
N ASN A 40 3.75 -10.06 10.94
CA ASN A 40 2.75 -9.07 11.31
C ASN A 40 2.33 -8.23 10.10
N THR A 41 3.29 -7.82 9.27
CA THR A 41 2.98 -7.10 8.03
C THR A 41 2.08 -7.93 7.13
N GLN A 42 2.34 -9.24 7.01
CA GLN A 42 1.52 -10.12 6.20
C GLN A 42 0.11 -10.31 6.77
N GLY A 43 -0.04 -10.49 8.09
CA GLY A 43 -1.35 -10.56 8.75
C GLY A 43 -2.17 -9.28 8.55
N LEU A 44 -1.50 -8.12 8.69
CA LEU A 44 -2.11 -6.81 8.47
C LEU A 44 -2.54 -6.60 7.01
N LEU A 45 -1.70 -6.96 6.04
CA LEU A 45 -2.08 -6.90 4.62
C LEU A 45 -3.29 -7.79 4.33
N ARG A 46 -3.35 -9.00 4.89
CA ARG A 46 -4.52 -9.88 4.74
C ARG A 46 -5.79 -9.28 5.35
N ALA A 47 -5.70 -8.69 6.54
CA ALA A 47 -6.83 -8.04 7.19
C ALA A 47 -7.36 -6.87 6.37
N MET A 48 -6.45 -6.06 5.82
CA MET A 48 -6.77 -4.97 4.89
C MET A 48 -7.43 -5.47 3.60
N VAL A 49 -6.89 -6.51 2.96
CA VAL A 49 -7.50 -7.13 1.77
C VAL A 49 -8.92 -7.63 2.05
N ARG A 50 -9.17 -8.20 3.23
CA ARG A 50 -10.52 -8.63 3.64
C ARG A 50 -11.45 -7.46 3.93
N GLY A 51 -10.92 -6.37 4.49
CA GLY A 51 -11.68 -5.18 4.83
C GLY A 51 -12.14 -4.36 3.63
N GLN A 52 -11.45 -4.48 2.49
CA GLN A 52 -11.76 -3.74 1.26
C GLN A 52 -11.90 -2.22 1.48
N PRO A 53 -10.95 -1.55 2.18
CA PRO A 53 -11.04 -0.11 2.41
C PRO A 53 -10.95 0.67 1.10
N VAL A 54 -11.55 1.87 1.12
CA VAL A 54 -11.52 2.85 0.03
C VAL A 54 -10.16 3.54 -0.07
N GLY A 55 -9.52 3.80 1.08
CA GLY A 55 -8.20 4.43 1.15
C GLY A 55 -7.22 3.59 1.96
N ILE A 56 -6.00 3.42 1.43
CA ILE A 56 -4.90 2.72 2.12
C ILE A 56 -3.69 3.64 2.19
N GLN A 57 -3.15 3.80 3.39
CA GLN A 57 -1.85 4.43 3.59
C GLN A 57 -0.93 3.51 4.39
N LEU A 58 0.20 3.15 3.79
CA LEU A 58 1.31 2.47 4.45
C LEU A 58 2.49 3.42 4.48
N SER A 59 3.00 3.72 5.66
CA SER A 59 4.07 4.69 5.88
C SER A 59 5.11 4.15 6.85
N TYR A 60 6.38 4.47 6.61
CA TYR A 60 7.54 4.29 7.51
C TYR A 60 7.67 2.89 8.17
N GLU A 61 8.74 2.17 7.83
CA GLU A 61 9.12 0.87 8.44
C GLU A 61 8.16 -0.32 8.17
N VAL A 62 7.14 -0.14 7.32
CA VAL A 62 6.34 -1.24 6.75
C VAL A 62 7.05 -1.77 5.50
N GLU A 63 7.91 -2.78 5.66
CA GLU A 63 8.68 -3.31 4.52
C GLU A 63 7.82 -4.17 3.58
N LEU A 64 7.61 -3.68 2.35
CA LEU A 64 6.96 -4.39 1.26
C LEU A 64 8.01 -5.10 0.39
N CYS A 65 8.32 -6.35 0.74
CA CYS A 65 9.11 -7.21 -0.14
C CYS A 65 8.28 -7.72 -1.33
N GLN A 66 8.94 -8.21 -2.38
CA GLN A 66 8.32 -8.68 -3.62
C GLN A 66 7.07 -9.55 -3.41
N ARG A 67 7.10 -10.52 -2.49
CA ARG A 67 5.94 -11.39 -2.20
C ARG A 67 4.72 -10.61 -1.69
N LYS A 68 4.94 -9.61 -0.84
CA LYS A 68 3.87 -8.74 -0.31
C LYS A 68 3.33 -7.83 -1.40
N VAL A 69 4.21 -7.36 -2.30
CA VAL A 69 3.81 -6.56 -3.46
C VAL A 69 2.96 -7.36 -4.42
N THR A 70 3.28 -8.62 -4.70
CA THR A 70 2.42 -9.49 -5.52
C THR A 70 1.04 -9.66 -4.91
N MET A 71 0.96 -9.98 -3.61
CA MET A 71 -0.33 -10.06 -2.91
C MET A 71 -1.12 -8.75 -3.00
N PHE A 72 -0.43 -7.63 -2.87
CA PHE A 72 -1.05 -6.32 -2.90
C PHE A 72 -1.50 -5.92 -4.31
N ALA A 73 -0.74 -6.31 -5.34
CA ALA A 73 -1.12 -6.21 -6.73
C ALA A 73 -2.41 -7.01 -7.03
N ASP A 74 -2.46 -8.28 -6.61
CA ASP A 74 -3.66 -9.12 -6.79
C ASP A 74 -4.90 -8.46 -6.15
N TYR A 75 -4.72 -7.83 -4.99
CA TYR A 75 -5.77 -7.05 -4.34
C TYR A 75 -6.18 -5.81 -5.14
N ILE A 76 -5.23 -4.96 -5.56
CA ILE A 76 -5.52 -3.75 -6.35
C ILE A 76 -6.27 -4.08 -7.65
N GLN A 77 -5.96 -5.23 -8.24
CA GLN A 77 -6.60 -5.70 -9.47
C GLN A 77 -8.04 -6.18 -9.24
N SER A 78 -8.30 -6.81 -8.09
CA SER A 78 -9.58 -7.46 -7.81
C SER A 78 -10.56 -6.61 -6.99
N THR A 79 -10.06 -5.61 -6.27
CA THR A 79 -10.89 -4.75 -5.44
C THR A 79 -11.75 -3.80 -6.28
N ALA A 80 -13.01 -3.67 -5.88
CA ALA A 80 -13.95 -2.69 -6.46
C ALA A 80 -14.06 -1.41 -5.63
N ALA A 81 -13.37 -1.33 -4.48
CA ALA A 81 -13.55 -0.27 -3.50
C ALA A 81 -12.37 0.70 -3.42
N LEU A 82 -11.14 0.22 -3.67
CA LEU A 82 -9.93 1.02 -3.45
C LEU A 82 -9.84 2.18 -4.45
N LYS A 83 -9.85 3.41 -3.92
CA LYS A 83 -9.69 4.66 -4.67
C LYS A 83 -8.36 5.34 -4.38
N GLU A 84 -7.87 5.25 -3.15
CA GLU A 84 -6.67 5.97 -2.73
C GLU A 84 -5.61 5.01 -2.21
N LEU A 85 -4.40 5.14 -2.76
CA LEU A 85 -3.25 4.35 -2.36
C LEU A 85 -2.03 5.23 -2.09
N ALA A 86 -1.58 5.24 -0.83
CA ALA A 86 -0.38 5.92 -0.39
C ALA A 86 0.66 4.95 0.19
N LEU A 87 1.83 4.89 -0.44
CA LEU A 87 2.97 4.08 -0.03
C LEU A 87 4.18 4.99 0.19
N VAL A 88 4.49 5.27 1.44
CA VAL A 88 5.51 6.25 1.86
C VAL A 88 6.63 5.54 2.61
N GLN A 89 7.86 5.53 2.07
CA GLN A 89 9.02 4.93 2.71
C GLN A 89 8.78 3.45 3.14
N VAL A 90 8.21 2.65 2.24
CA VAL A 90 7.88 1.23 2.48
C VAL A 90 8.89 0.26 1.84
N GLY A 91 10.03 0.79 1.39
CA GLY A 91 11.18 -0.01 0.94
C GLY A 91 11.04 -0.63 -0.46
N LEU A 92 10.09 -0.17 -1.29
CA LEU A 92 9.95 -0.66 -2.67
C LEU A 92 11.21 -0.35 -3.49
N LYS A 93 11.64 -1.32 -4.30
CA LYS A 93 12.66 -1.12 -5.34
C LYS A 93 11.97 -0.88 -6.67
N VAL A 94 12.77 -0.55 -7.69
CA VAL A 94 12.29 -0.23 -9.04
C VAL A 94 11.42 -1.34 -9.63
N VAL A 95 11.81 -2.61 -9.46
CA VAL A 95 11.07 -3.75 -10.00
C VAL A 95 9.69 -3.88 -9.35
N GLU A 96 9.58 -3.69 -8.03
CA GLU A 96 8.27 -3.72 -7.36
C GLU A 96 7.40 -2.52 -7.75
N ILE A 97 8.00 -1.34 -7.96
CA ILE A 97 7.28 -0.16 -8.44
C ILE A 97 6.69 -0.43 -9.83
N ILE A 98 7.48 -0.95 -10.77
CA ILE A 98 7.00 -1.29 -12.12
C ILE A 98 5.86 -2.31 -12.05
N ALA A 99 5.98 -3.34 -11.21
CA ALA A 99 4.91 -4.32 -11.02
C ALA A 99 3.61 -3.68 -10.50
N LEU A 100 3.70 -2.75 -9.54
CA LEU A 100 2.54 -1.99 -9.05
C LEU A 100 1.93 -1.12 -10.15
N PHE A 101 2.75 -0.47 -10.98
CA PHE A 101 2.25 0.37 -12.08
C PHE A 101 1.47 -0.44 -13.12
N ASN A 102 1.99 -1.60 -13.53
CA ASN A 102 1.29 -2.46 -14.50
C ASN A 102 -0.09 -2.89 -13.98
N VAL A 103 -0.21 -3.10 -12.68
CA VAL A 103 -1.47 -3.48 -12.03
C VAL A 103 -2.40 -2.29 -11.92
N LEU A 104 -1.88 -1.12 -11.52
CA LEU A 104 -2.66 0.12 -11.43
C LEU A 104 -3.19 0.56 -12.80
N GLU A 105 -2.43 0.36 -13.88
CA GLU A 105 -2.90 0.61 -15.25
C GLU A 105 -4.11 -0.26 -15.61
N SER A 106 -4.19 -1.48 -15.06
CA SER A 106 -5.33 -2.38 -15.25
C SER A 106 -6.49 -2.13 -14.28
N SER A 107 -6.25 -1.38 -13.19
CA SER A 107 -7.26 -1.06 -12.18
C SER A 107 -8.08 0.14 -12.63
N LYS A 108 -9.41 0.02 -12.57
CA LYS A 108 -10.33 1.11 -12.92
C LYS A 108 -10.77 1.95 -11.73
N MET A 109 -10.38 1.55 -10.52
CA MET A 109 -10.91 2.12 -9.28
C MET A 109 -9.95 3.10 -8.60
N VAL A 110 -8.63 2.87 -8.74
CA VAL A 110 -7.64 3.71 -8.06
C VAL A 110 -7.51 5.05 -8.78
N GLU A 111 -7.96 6.11 -8.11
CA GLU A 111 -7.94 7.49 -8.60
C GLU A 111 -6.69 8.23 -8.12
N VAL A 112 -6.20 7.91 -6.92
CA VAL A 112 -5.09 8.60 -6.27
C VAL A 112 -3.97 7.62 -5.92
N LEU A 113 -2.77 7.87 -6.47
CA LEU A 113 -1.55 7.15 -6.12
C LEU A 113 -0.51 8.11 -5.55
N LYS A 114 -0.02 7.79 -4.36
CA LYS A 114 1.08 8.50 -3.69
C LYS A 114 2.24 7.53 -3.42
N LEU A 115 3.36 7.76 -4.11
CA LEU A 115 4.61 7.00 -3.94
C LEU A 115 5.71 7.96 -3.47
N GLU A 116 6.07 7.92 -2.18
CA GLU A 116 7.04 8.85 -1.60
C GLU A 116 8.18 8.11 -0.89
N VAL A 117 9.41 8.64 -0.97
CA VAL A 117 10.58 8.19 -0.19
C VAL A 117 10.84 6.67 -0.26
N ASN A 118 10.44 6.02 -1.35
CA ASN A 118 10.79 4.63 -1.64
C ASN A 118 12.18 4.56 -2.29
N MET A 119 12.87 3.43 -2.13
CA MET A 119 14.21 3.21 -2.68
C MET A 119 14.16 3.02 -4.20
N VAL A 120 13.89 4.11 -4.92
CA VAL A 120 14.23 4.20 -6.33
C VAL A 120 15.76 4.32 -6.37
N GLY A 121 16.45 3.19 -6.38
CA GLY A 121 17.87 3.10 -6.67
C GLY A 121 18.10 3.52 -8.13
N ILE A 122 17.96 4.81 -8.41
CA ILE A 122 18.22 5.37 -9.73
C ILE A 122 19.73 5.51 -9.87
N ARG A 123 20.35 4.62 -10.65
CA ARG A 123 21.60 4.99 -11.31
C ARG A 123 21.26 6.07 -12.33
N GLY A 124 21.56 7.33 -11.98
CA GLY A 124 21.77 8.52 -12.83
C GLY A 124 20.79 8.85 -13.96
N GLU A 125 20.54 7.92 -14.89
CA GLU A 125 20.02 8.20 -16.23
C GLU A 125 18.51 7.89 -16.38
N GLU A 126 17.95 6.98 -15.59
CA GLU A 126 16.51 6.65 -15.62
C GLU A 126 15.63 7.65 -14.85
N ARG A 127 16.23 8.63 -14.17
CA ARG A 127 15.48 9.68 -13.43
C ARG A 127 14.61 10.52 -14.35
N ASN A 128 15.01 10.67 -15.60
CA ASN A 128 14.33 11.51 -16.58
C ASN A 128 13.18 10.78 -17.29
N SER A 129 13.25 9.45 -17.44
CA SER A 129 12.17 8.65 -18.05
C SER A 129 11.00 8.47 -17.10
N LEU A 130 11.25 8.20 -15.81
CA LEU A 130 10.19 8.12 -14.81
C LEU A 130 9.51 9.48 -14.60
N ARG A 131 10.26 10.59 -14.53
CA ARG A 131 9.67 11.96 -14.46
C ARG A 131 8.79 12.29 -15.66
N SER A 132 9.17 11.84 -16.87
CA SER A 132 8.37 11.99 -18.09
C SER A 132 7.04 11.23 -17.99
N PHE A 133 7.05 10.00 -17.45
CA PHE A 133 5.85 9.21 -17.22
C PHE A 133 4.91 9.86 -16.19
N PHE A 134 5.45 10.32 -15.04
CA PHE A 134 4.67 11.00 -14.00
C PHE A 134 4.04 12.34 -14.45
N ASN A 135 4.61 13.01 -15.45
CA ASN A 135 4.07 14.24 -16.00
C ASN A 135 3.02 13.99 -17.10
N ARG A 136 2.92 12.78 -17.66
CA ARG A 136 1.91 12.42 -18.67
C ARG A 136 0.58 12.00 -18.05
N THR A 137 0.58 11.39 -16.87
CA THR A 137 -0.64 10.99 -16.14
C THR A 137 -1.35 12.14 -15.42
N ARG A 138 -0.83 13.38 -15.53
CA ARG A 138 -1.43 14.62 -14.98
C ARG A 138 -2.13 15.49 -16.05
N ARG A 139 -2.34 14.99 -17.27
CA ARG A 139 -3.07 15.69 -18.33
C ARG A 139 -4.34 14.95 -18.71
#